data_AF-A0A1A8UR46-F1
#
_entry.id   AF-A0A1A8UR46-F1
#
_cell.length_a   1.000
_cell.length_b   1.000
_cell.length_c   1.000
_cell.angle_alpha   90.00
_cell.angle_beta   90.00
_cell.angle_gamma   90.00
#
_symmetry.space_group_name_H-M   'P 1'
#
loop_
_entity.id
_entity.type
_entity.pdbx_description
1 polymer ?
#
loop_
_entity_poly.entity_id
_entity_poly.type
_entity_poly.pdbx_seq_one_letter_code
_entity_poly.pdbx_strand_id
1 'polypeptide(L)'
;MRLSEVHAAESVAYLNRSLARLQDIWEEIGIPDEQRVQRTNAVHKHTKSLLDKIIEEEKSLKNKLLKSIEACRKELANLCDELQLPPFEEEEGCSTLQTEKNNRTRLEALKKQKKQRMEELKGLVAKDRELCNVMCTSPFSIDQSAVPSMQQLEAYRTYLANLTKEKECRLEEFVTIRKEVIACMEDLEQHPETSFEMDVVCEDVDAFCLSNDNIAALKLVLSQLHERKAENELVCAGFRTKIQELWQRLQIPQEEREALSEHMVNSKKKNIEALQSEIQRLEALKIQSMQRIIKVIREELALLWKKCFYSLEQQEAFLPYHDDDFTEELLSRHEEEVRRLQRYYEQHKQLFEGVSKWQNSWTLYLELDKKNSDPSRFNNRGGNLLKEERQRTDLQKSLPKVEKILKAQIEAWEEEHGKEFLVGGQRFLEYVHQQWEKHHEEKEKEKLERQLKKSIQTKEEMLFGATARTPSKRQMPGTPVAAKLRKLNGTSTISTPNSFLSPSLSGAMCQSLMRKPPLSASKGLGLRTPGRGKMPRMLERNKENICHVSRNPPCDTPKLQEPPNQTFNSIAGSYSEFTRDLTKASKSHVPSGLLNSTVDFK
;
A
#
# COMPACT_ATOMS: atom_id res chain seq x y z
N MET A 1 -42.31 86.71 -55.44
CA MET A 1 -43.69 86.27 -55.21
C MET A 1 -43.69 84.75 -55.20
N ARG A 2 -44.29 84.12 -54.18
CA ARG A 2 -44.44 82.66 -54.08
C ARG A 2 -45.60 82.20 -54.97
N LEU A 3 -45.57 80.95 -55.44
CA LEU A 3 -46.63 80.41 -56.31
C LEU A 3 -48.02 80.47 -55.65
N SER A 4 -48.09 80.28 -54.33
CA SER A 4 -49.32 80.44 -53.54
C SER A 4 -49.86 81.89 -53.51
N GLU A 5 -48.98 82.89 -53.53
CA GLU A 5 -49.37 84.31 -53.59
C GLU A 5 -49.97 84.66 -54.97
N VAL A 6 -49.44 84.05 -56.03
CA VAL A 6 -49.98 84.18 -57.41
C VAL A 6 -51.36 83.54 -57.51
N HIS A 7 -51.52 82.28 -57.08
CA HIS A 7 -52.82 81.59 -57.12
C HIS A 7 -53.89 82.26 -56.24
N ALA A 8 -53.50 82.89 -55.13
CA ALA A 8 -54.42 83.70 -54.32
C ALA A 8 -54.92 84.93 -55.09
N ALA A 9 -54.03 85.65 -55.80
CA ALA A 9 -54.40 86.79 -56.63
C ALA A 9 -55.27 86.37 -57.84
N GLU A 10 -54.94 85.27 -58.50
CA GLU A 10 -55.74 84.68 -59.60
C GLU A 10 -57.16 84.33 -59.13
N SER A 11 -57.29 83.73 -57.93
CA SER A 11 -58.58 83.36 -57.35
C SER A 11 -59.48 84.57 -57.08
N VAL A 12 -58.90 85.68 -56.58
CA VAL A 12 -59.62 86.94 -56.38
C VAL A 12 -60.02 87.57 -57.73
N ALA A 13 -59.12 87.57 -58.72
CA ALA A 13 -59.42 88.09 -60.05
C ALA A 13 -60.54 87.28 -60.76
N TYR A 14 -60.55 85.95 -60.60
CA TYR A 14 -61.62 85.09 -61.10
C TYR A 14 -62.96 85.38 -60.41
N LEU A 15 -62.99 85.53 -59.08
CA LEU A 15 -64.21 85.88 -58.35
C LEU A 15 -64.77 87.22 -58.81
N ASN A 16 -63.93 88.25 -58.93
CA ASN A 16 -64.35 89.58 -59.38
C ASN A 16 -64.92 89.56 -60.82
N ARG A 17 -64.27 88.84 -61.76
CA ARG A 17 -64.78 88.67 -63.12
C ARG A 17 -66.12 87.93 -63.16
N SER A 18 -66.28 86.91 -62.31
CA SER A 18 -67.52 86.13 -62.22
C SER A 18 -68.67 86.93 -61.59
N LEU A 19 -68.40 87.80 -60.61
CA LEU A 19 -69.39 88.70 -60.02
C LEU A 19 -69.83 89.80 -61.01
N ALA A 20 -68.89 90.42 -61.73
CA ALA A 20 -69.22 91.36 -62.80
C ALA A 20 -70.14 90.71 -63.86
N ARG A 21 -69.77 89.51 -64.35
CA ARG A 21 -70.58 88.78 -65.32
C ARG A 21 -71.97 88.38 -64.80
N LEU A 22 -72.12 88.14 -63.50
CA LEU A 22 -73.43 87.93 -62.88
C LEU A 22 -74.27 89.21 -62.84
N GLN A 23 -73.65 90.37 -62.59
CA GLN A 23 -74.31 91.67 -62.67
C GLN A 23 -74.78 91.95 -64.11
N ASP A 24 -73.92 91.77 -65.12
CA ASP A 24 -74.26 91.96 -66.54
C ASP A 24 -75.53 91.15 -66.90
N ILE A 25 -75.56 89.86 -66.53
CA ILE A 25 -76.69 88.96 -66.78
C ILE A 25 -77.96 89.39 -66.02
N TRP A 26 -77.85 89.95 -64.81
CA TRP A 26 -79.02 90.45 -64.07
C TRP A 26 -79.55 91.79 -64.61
N GLU A 27 -78.71 92.55 -65.31
CA GLU A 27 -79.09 93.76 -66.05
C GLU A 27 -79.80 93.38 -67.36
N GLU A 28 -79.29 92.41 -68.12
CA GLU A 28 -79.96 91.85 -69.31
C GLU A 28 -81.35 91.27 -68.99
N ILE A 29 -81.53 90.61 -67.84
CA ILE A 29 -82.80 89.99 -67.42
C ILE A 29 -83.75 91.00 -66.73
N GLY A 30 -83.26 92.18 -66.32
CA GLY A 30 -84.08 93.19 -65.64
C GLY A 30 -84.47 92.82 -64.19
N ILE A 31 -83.62 92.08 -63.48
CA ILE A 31 -83.88 91.62 -62.10
C ILE A 31 -83.85 92.81 -61.12
N PRO A 32 -84.84 92.99 -60.21
CA PRO A 32 -84.87 94.07 -59.24
C PRO A 32 -83.79 93.93 -58.16
N ASP A 33 -83.34 95.06 -57.62
CA ASP A 33 -82.11 95.12 -56.84
C ASP A 33 -82.18 94.34 -55.52
N GLU A 34 -83.31 94.30 -54.82
CA GLU A 34 -83.45 93.48 -53.60
C GLU A 34 -83.16 92.01 -53.86
N GLN A 35 -83.51 91.49 -55.05
CA GLN A 35 -83.17 90.13 -55.44
C GLN A 35 -81.72 89.97 -55.89
N ARG A 36 -81.09 91.00 -56.47
CA ARG A 36 -79.64 91.00 -56.77
C ARG A 36 -78.87 90.93 -55.45
N VAL A 37 -79.20 91.80 -54.51
CA VAL A 37 -78.66 91.86 -53.14
C VAL A 37 -78.89 90.54 -52.39
N GLN A 38 -80.04 89.88 -52.52
CA GLN A 38 -80.23 88.53 -51.96
C GLN A 38 -79.30 87.48 -52.60
N ARG A 39 -79.13 87.50 -53.92
CA ARG A 39 -78.24 86.56 -54.65
C ARG A 39 -76.76 86.81 -54.36
N THR A 40 -76.29 88.06 -54.30
CA THR A 40 -74.90 88.38 -53.91
C THR A 40 -74.64 88.07 -52.44
N ASN A 41 -75.59 88.33 -51.54
CA ASN A 41 -75.46 87.95 -50.12
C ASN A 41 -75.38 86.43 -49.94
N ALA A 42 -76.09 85.64 -50.75
CA ALA A 42 -75.93 84.18 -50.73
C ALA A 42 -74.50 83.76 -51.14
N VAL A 43 -73.97 84.30 -52.25
CA VAL A 43 -72.58 84.06 -52.68
C VAL A 43 -71.59 84.49 -51.60
N HIS A 44 -71.70 85.72 -51.07
CA HIS A 44 -70.86 86.22 -50.00
C HIS A 44 -70.89 85.31 -48.76
N LYS A 45 -72.08 84.87 -48.33
CA LYS A 45 -72.25 83.96 -47.18
C LYS A 45 -71.56 82.62 -47.41
N HIS A 46 -71.63 82.05 -48.62
CA HIS A 46 -70.95 80.81 -48.96
C HIS A 46 -69.42 80.97 -49.04
N THR A 47 -68.93 81.99 -49.75
CA THR A 47 -67.48 82.29 -49.85
C THR A 47 -66.88 82.59 -48.47
N LYS A 48 -67.54 83.43 -47.67
CA LYS A 48 -67.13 83.72 -46.30
C LYS A 48 -67.13 82.47 -45.43
N SER A 49 -68.20 81.67 -45.43
CA SER A 49 -68.26 80.45 -44.62
C SER A 49 -67.22 79.40 -45.02
N LEU A 50 -66.75 79.38 -46.28
CA LEU A 50 -65.65 78.52 -46.71
C LEU A 50 -64.29 79.05 -46.20
N LEU A 51 -64.02 80.34 -46.37
CA LEU A 51 -62.78 80.97 -45.90
C LEU A 51 -62.65 80.92 -44.38
N ASP A 52 -63.73 81.24 -43.65
CA ASP A 52 -63.77 81.16 -42.17
C ASP A 52 -63.47 79.72 -41.69
N LYS A 53 -63.98 78.68 -42.37
CA LYS A 53 -63.67 77.27 -42.05
C LYS A 53 -62.19 76.94 -42.27
N ILE A 54 -61.64 77.26 -43.43
CA ILE A 54 -60.22 77.01 -43.75
C ILE A 54 -59.32 77.74 -42.74
N ILE A 55 -59.67 78.98 -42.38
CA ILE A 55 -58.94 79.77 -41.38
C ILE A 55 -59.02 79.12 -39.98
N GLU A 56 -60.18 78.61 -39.55
CA GLU A 56 -60.30 77.89 -38.27
C GLU A 56 -59.63 76.50 -38.29
N GLU A 57 -59.61 75.81 -39.43
CA GLU A 57 -58.88 74.54 -39.61
C GLU A 57 -57.36 74.75 -39.50
N GLU A 58 -56.81 75.80 -40.14
CA GLU A 58 -55.39 76.17 -40.03
C GLU A 58 -55.02 76.73 -38.64
N LYS A 59 -55.89 77.53 -38.01
CA LYS A 59 -55.72 77.92 -36.60
C LYS A 59 -55.72 76.70 -35.68
N SER A 60 -56.63 75.74 -35.93
CA SER A 60 -56.72 74.49 -35.18
C SER A 60 -55.46 73.64 -35.36
N LEU A 61 -54.93 73.54 -36.58
CA LEU A 61 -53.66 72.87 -36.88
C LEU A 61 -52.48 73.55 -36.16
N LYS A 62 -52.34 74.87 -36.26
CA LYS A 62 -51.30 75.63 -35.54
C LYS A 62 -51.39 75.42 -34.02
N ASN A 63 -52.60 75.47 -33.45
CA ASN A 63 -52.82 75.26 -32.02
C ASN A 63 -52.53 73.82 -31.58
N LYS A 64 -52.78 72.82 -32.44
CA LYS A 64 -52.39 71.41 -32.21
C LYS A 64 -50.87 71.25 -32.24
N LEU A 65 -50.17 71.86 -33.22
CA LEU A 65 -48.71 71.82 -33.31
C LEU A 65 -48.04 72.48 -32.09
N LEU A 66 -48.51 73.66 -31.66
CA LEU A 66 -47.99 74.33 -30.47
C LEU A 66 -48.19 73.50 -29.19
N LYS A 67 -49.35 72.85 -29.04
CA LYS A 67 -49.60 71.92 -27.92
C LYS A 67 -48.73 70.66 -28.00
N SER A 68 -48.48 70.12 -29.20
CA SER A 68 -47.56 68.99 -29.41
C SER A 68 -46.14 69.38 -28.98
N ILE A 69 -45.66 70.55 -29.40
CA ILE A 69 -44.34 71.09 -29.02
C ILE A 69 -44.23 71.30 -27.51
N GLU A 70 -45.24 71.87 -26.86
CA GLU A 70 -45.25 72.08 -25.41
C GLU A 70 -45.21 70.76 -24.63
N ALA A 71 -46.00 69.75 -25.06
CA ALA A 71 -45.98 68.41 -24.48
C ALA A 71 -44.62 67.72 -24.70
N CYS A 72 -44.10 67.73 -25.93
CA CYS A 72 -42.80 67.15 -26.26
C CYS A 72 -41.66 67.83 -25.49
N ARG A 73 -41.67 69.16 -25.31
CA ARG A 73 -40.68 69.88 -24.48
C ARG A 73 -40.70 69.42 -23.03
N LYS A 74 -41.89 69.25 -22.44
CA LYS A 74 -42.05 68.75 -21.06
C LYS A 74 -41.56 67.31 -20.91
N GLU A 75 -41.91 66.43 -21.85
CA GLU A 75 -41.40 65.05 -21.83
C GLU A 75 -39.88 64.97 -22.10
N LEU A 76 -39.35 65.83 -22.99
CA LEU A 76 -37.90 65.92 -23.25
C LEU A 76 -37.12 66.40 -22.03
N ALA A 77 -37.62 67.40 -21.30
CA ALA A 77 -36.99 67.86 -20.06
C ALA A 77 -36.94 66.72 -19.02
N ASN A 78 -38.08 66.11 -18.73
CA ASN A 78 -38.17 64.96 -17.81
C ASN A 78 -37.23 63.82 -18.22
N LEU A 79 -37.12 63.51 -19.52
CA LEU A 79 -36.23 62.45 -20.02
C LEU A 79 -34.75 62.85 -20.00
N CYS A 80 -34.38 64.14 -20.16
CA CYS A 80 -33.02 64.60 -19.94
C CYS A 80 -32.64 64.47 -18.46
N ASP A 81 -33.51 64.88 -17.54
CA ASP A 81 -33.29 64.76 -16.09
C ASP A 81 -33.12 63.28 -15.69
N GLU A 82 -34.04 62.40 -16.13
CA GLU A 82 -33.96 60.96 -15.90
C GLU A 82 -32.70 60.31 -16.49
N LEU A 83 -32.27 60.71 -17.69
CA LEU A 83 -31.08 60.15 -18.36
C LEU A 83 -29.76 60.80 -17.91
N GLN A 84 -29.82 61.83 -17.06
CA GLN A 84 -28.70 62.66 -16.61
C GLN A 84 -27.96 63.31 -17.81
N LEU A 85 -28.75 63.88 -18.73
CA LEU A 85 -28.28 64.57 -19.94
C LEU A 85 -28.45 66.09 -19.78
N PRO A 86 -27.66 66.92 -20.49
CA PRO A 86 -27.85 68.37 -20.47
C PRO A 86 -29.26 68.78 -20.96
N PRO A 87 -29.76 69.95 -20.52
CA PRO A 87 -31.04 70.50 -20.98
C PRO A 87 -31.15 70.58 -22.50
N PHE A 88 -32.37 70.48 -23.02
CA PHE A 88 -32.63 70.52 -24.45
C PHE A 88 -32.63 71.97 -24.97
N GLU A 89 -31.66 72.30 -25.81
CA GLU A 89 -31.60 73.54 -26.59
C GLU A 89 -32.27 73.34 -27.96
N GLU A 90 -33.03 74.33 -28.43
CA GLU A 90 -33.71 74.30 -29.73
C GLU A 90 -32.92 75.03 -30.83
N GLU A 91 -32.92 74.46 -32.04
CA GLU A 91 -32.29 75.08 -33.22
C GLU A 91 -33.01 76.38 -33.61
N GLU A 92 -32.36 77.52 -33.41
CA GLU A 92 -32.89 78.84 -33.77
C GLU A 92 -33.24 78.93 -35.27
N GLY A 93 -34.36 79.58 -35.59
CA GLY A 93 -34.83 79.78 -36.96
C GLY A 93 -35.65 78.63 -37.56
N CYS A 94 -35.84 77.52 -36.85
CA CYS A 94 -36.75 76.45 -37.28
C CYS A 94 -38.21 76.91 -37.45
N SER A 95 -38.90 76.34 -38.45
CA SER A 95 -40.35 76.51 -38.59
C SER A 95 -41.09 75.65 -37.56
N THR A 96 -42.27 76.08 -37.10
CA THR A 96 -43.04 75.37 -36.07
C THR A 96 -43.29 73.89 -36.40
N LEU A 97 -43.53 73.54 -37.66
CA LEU A 97 -43.69 72.15 -38.09
C LEU A 97 -42.38 71.35 -38.04
N GLN A 98 -41.25 71.98 -38.32
CA GLN A 98 -39.93 71.37 -38.19
C GLN A 98 -39.55 71.19 -36.72
N THR A 99 -39.84 72.15 -35.85
CA THR A 99 -39.64 72.05 -34.39
C THR A 99 -40.45 70.89 -33.79
N GLU A 100 -41.72 70.71 -34.18
CA GLU A 100 -42.53 69.55 -33.76
C GLU A 100 -41.86 68.23 -34.13
N LYS A 101 -41.43 68.12 -35.40
CA LYS A 101 -40.78 66.93 -35.94
C LYS A 101 -39.44 66.64 -35.24
N ASN A 102 -38.58 67.64 -35.08
CA ASN A 102 -37.30 67.52 -34.40
C ASN A 102 -37.50 67.05 -32.95
N ASN A 103 -38.39 67.72 -32.21
CA ASN A 103 -38.67 67.40 -30.81
C ASN A 103 -39.24 65.98 -30.68
N ARG A 104 -40.15 65.55 -31.57
CA ARG A 104 -40.72 64.20 -31.56
C ARG A 104 -39.70 63.11 -31.92
N THR A 105 -38.88 63.30 -32.95
CA THR A 105 -37.81 62.34 -33.28
C THR A 105 -36.74 62.24 -32.18
N ARG A 106 -36.41 63.36 -31.52
CA ARG A 106 -35.51 63.36 -30.35
C ARG A 106 -36.15 62.64 -29.15
N LEU A 107 -37.45 62.85 -28.93
CA LEU A 107 -38.23 62.21 -27.86
C LEU A 107 -38.28 60.69 -28.02
N GLU A 108 -38.52 60.20 -29.25
CA GLU A 108 -38.45 58.77 -29.58
C GLU A 108 -37.05 58.19 -29.34
N ALA A 109 -35.98 58.93 -29.68
CA ALA A 109 -34.60 58.51 -29.44
C ALA A 109 -34.25 58.43 -27.94
N LEU A 110 -34.65 59.41 -27.11
CA LEU A 110 -34.41 59.37 -25.67
C LEU A 110 -35.24 58.28 -24.98
N LYS A 111 -36.51 58.08 -25.38
CA LYS A 111 -37.33 56.95 -24.89
C LYS A 111 -36.71 55.60 -25.23
N LYS A 112 -36.12 55.46 -26.43
CA LYS A 112 -35.34 54.27 -26.82
C LYS A 112 -34.09 54.10 -25.95
N GLN A 113 -33.33 55.16 -25.69
CA GLN A 113 -32.14 55.10 -24.83
C GLN A 113 -32.50 54.71 -23.39
N LYS A 114 -33.56 55.28 -22.80
CA LYS A 114 -34.07 54.88 -21.48
C LYS A 114 -34.41 53.39 -21.45
N LYS A 115 -35.17 52.89 -22.43
CA LYS A 115 -35.50 51.46 -22.53
C LYS A 115 -34.24 50.58 -22.63
N GLN A 116 -33.24 51.00 -23.41
CA GLN A 116 -31.98 50.26 -23.56
C GLN A 116 -31.20 50.19 -22.24
N ARG A 117 -31.03 51.30 -21.52
CA ARG A 117 -30.35 51.31 -20.20
C ARG A 117 -31.07 50.44 -19.17
N MET A 118 -32.41 50.45 -19.13
CA MET A 118 -33.19 49.64 -18.19
C MET A 118 -33.17 48.14 -18.50
N GLU A 119 -33.25 47.74 -19.78
CA GLU A 119 -33.14 46.33 -20.16
C GLU A 119 -31.72 45.81 -19.94
N GLU A 120 -30.69 46.63 -20.18
CA GLU A 120 -29.31 46.29 -19.82
C GLU A 120 -29.14 46.13 -18.30
N LEU A 121 -29.61 47.08 -17.49
CA LEU A 121 -29.55 46.98 -16.03
C LEU A 121 -30.19 45.68 -15.53
N LYS A 122 -31.39 45.35 -16.03
CA LYS A 122 -32.09 44.09 -15.73
C LYS A 122 -31.27 42.86 -16.13
N GLY A 123 -30.57 42.90 -17.26
CA GLY A 123 -29.66 41.84 -17.71
C GLY A 123 -28.40 41.70 -16.83
N LEU A 124 -27.83 42.82 -16.36
CA LEU A 124 -26.69 42.83 -15.43
C LEU A 124 -27.12 42.27 -14.06
N VAL A 125 -28.25 42.74 -13.51
CA VAL A 125 -28.81 42.26 -12.23
C VAL A 125 -29.18 40.77 -12.26
N ALA A 126 -29.62 40.23 -13.40
CA ALA A 126 -29.87 38.80 -13.55
C ALA A 126 -28.57 37.97 -13.41
N LYS A 127 -27.51 38.37 -14.13
CA LYS A 127 -26.18 37.74 -14.06
C LYS A 127 -25.53 37.89 -12.69
N ASP A 128 -25.71 39.05 -12.05
CA ASP A 128 -25.19 39.33 -10.72
C ASP A 128 -25.75 38.35 -9.69
N ARG A 129 -27.07 38.09 -9.72
CA ARG A 129 -27.71 37.10 -8.84
C ARG A 129 -27.23 35.68 -9.14
N GLU A 130 -27.05 35.32 -10.41
CA GLU A 130 -26.53 34.01 -10.80
C GLU A 130 -25.10 33.77 -10.27
N LEU A 131 -24.20 34.74 -10.46
CA LEU A 131 -22.83 34.69 -9.93
C LEU A 131 -22.82 34.72 -8.39
N CYS A 132 -23.61 35.59 -7.77
CA CYS A 132 -23.68 35.69 -6.31
C CYS A 132 -24.22 34.43 -5.63
N ASN A 133 -25.15 33.70 -6.26
CA ASN A 133 -25.61 32.41 -5.75
C ASN A 133 -24.46 31.38 -5.71
N VAL A 134 -23.69 31.25 -6.80
CA VAL A 134 -22.58 30.28 -6.92
C VAL A 134 -21.38 30.65 -6.04
N MET A 135 -21.06 31.95 -5.95
CA MET A 135 -19.90 32.48 -5.21
C MET A 135 -20.22 32.78 -3.73
N CYS A 136 -21.50 32.69 -3.34
CA CYS A 136 -22.05 33.10 -2.05
C CYS A 136 -21.72 34.56 -1.65
N THR A 137 -21.69 35.47 -2.63
CA THR A 137 -21.38 36.90 -2.43
C THR A 137 -22.64 37.78 -2.32
N SER A 138 -22.51 38.97 -1.76
CA SER A 138 -23.58 39.98 -1.77
C SER A 138 -23.71 40.66 -3.15
N PRO A 139 -24.92 40.76 -3.74
CA PRO A 139 -25.15 41.47 -5.00
C PRO A 139 -24.72 42.94 -4.98
N PHE A 140 -24.44 43.49 -6.16
CA PHE A 140 -24.04 44.87 -6.34
C PHE A 140 -25.17 45.85 -5.98
N SER A 141 -24.85 46.89 -5.20
CA SER A 141 -25.84 47.87 -4.76
C SER A 141 -26.15 48.90 -5.85
N ILE A 142 -27.28 48.74 -6.53
CA ILE A 142 -27.81 49.67 -7.52
C ILE A 142 -29.34 49.75 -7.43
N ASP A 143 -29.89 50.96 -7.59
CA ASP A 143 -31.33 51.17 -7.67
C ASP A 143 -31.87 50.58 -8.98
N GLN A 144 -32.80 49.63 -8.85
CA GLN A 144 -33.44 48.94 -9.97
C GLN A 144 -34.68 49.69 -10.51
N SER A 145 -35.10 50.77 -9.84
CA SER A 145 -36.25 51.61 -10.22
C SER A 145 -35.85 52.88 -10.99
N ALA A 146 -34.68 53.46 -10.67
CA ALA A 146 -34.12 54.60 -11.37
C ALA A 146 -33.41 54.21 -12.69
N VAL A 147 -33.24 55.18 -13.58
CA VAL A 147 -32.45 54.99 -14.82
C VAL A 147 -30.96 55.21 -14.51
N PRO A 148 -30.09 54.22 -14.76
CA PRO A 148 -28.67 54.37 -14.44
C PRO A 148 -27.95 55.32 -15.41
N SER A 149 -26.88 55.94 -14.94
CA SER A 149 -25.92 56.65 -15.77
C SER A 149 -25.07 55.67 -16.60
N MET A 150 -24.43 56.14 -17.67
CA MET A 150 -23.51 55.31 -18.45
C MET A 150 -22.34 54.80 -17.59
N GLN A 151 -21.82 55.65 -16.69
CA GLN A 151 -20.73 55.31 -15.77
C GLN A 151 -21.15 54.24 -14.73
N GLN A 152 -22.40 54.27 -14.26
CA GLN A 152 -22.93 53.23 -13.37
C GLN A 152 -23.07 51.88 -14.08
N LEU A 153 -23.55 51.88 -15.34
CA LEU A 153 -23.58 50.67 -16.16
C LEU A 153 -22.17 50.14 -16.45
N GLU A 154 -21.22 51.01 -16.76
CA GLU A 154 -19.81 50.64 -17.02
C GLU A 154 -19.13 50.06 -15.77
N ALA A 155 -19.29 50.70 -14.60
CA ALA A 155 -18.80 50.18 -13.34
C ALA A 155 -19.38 48.80 -13.01
N TYR A 156 -20.68 48.59 -13.25
CA TYR A 156 -21.34 47.31 -13.01
C TYR A 156 -20.88 46.23 -14.02
N ARG A 157 -20.67 46.57 -15.30
CA ARG A 157 -20.03 45.67 -16.28
C ARG A 157 -18.63 45.25 -15.83
N THR A 158 -17.81 46.19 -15.34
CA THR A 158 -16.46 45.89 -14.84
C THR A 158 -16.49 45.03 -13.58
N TYR A 159 -17.40 45.31 -12.63
CA TYR A 159 -17.62 44.47 -11.46
C TYR A 159 -17.98 43.03 -11.85
N LEU A 160 -18.95 42.84 -12.75
CA LEU A 160 -19.37 41.51 -13.20
C LEU A 160 -18.29 40.79 -14.02
N ALA A 161 -17.48 41.51 -14.81
CA ALA A 161 -16.33 40.93 -15.50
C ALA A 161 -15.27 40.41 -14.50
N ASN A 162 -14.99 41.18 -13.44
CA ASN A 162 -14.08 40.74 -12.38
C ASN A 162 -14.65 39.55 -11.59
N LEU A 163 -15.94 39.56 -11.25
CA LEU A 163 -16.61 38.46 -10.53
C LEU A 163 -16.70 37.18 -11.38
N THR A 164 -16.91 37.31 -12.70
CA THR A 164 -16.87 36.18 -13.64
C THR A 164 -15.47 35.57 -13.70
N LYS A 165 -14.42 36.40 -13.80
CA LYS A 165 -13.03 35.92 -13.78
C LYS A 165 -12.65 35.27 -12.44
N GLU A 166 -13.11 35.82 -11.32
CA GLU A 166 -12.93 35.23 -9.99
C GLU A 166 -13.62 33.86 -9.89
N LYS A 167 -14.82 33.69 -10.47
CA LYS A 167 -15.48 32.38 -10.61
C LYS A 167 -14.64 31.40 -11.43
N GLU A 168 -14.12 31.83 -12.58
CA GLU A 168 -13.27 31.01 -13.46
C GLU A 168 -12.01 30.52 -12.71
N CYS A 169 -11.30 31.41 -12.00
CA CYS A 169 -10.12 31.05 -11.22
C CYS A 169 -10.43 30.08 -10.05
N ARG A 170 -11.55 30.27 -9.34
CA ARG A 170 -11.97 29.33 -8.28
C ARG A 170 -12.40 27.98 -8.82
N LEU A 171 -13.03 27.95 -10.00
CA LEU A 171 -13.43 26.71 -10.66
C LEU A 171 -12.19 25.91 -11.10
N GLU A 172 -11.15 26.57 -11.63
CA GLU A 172 -9.87 25.95 -11.95
C GLU A 172 -9.16 25.41 -10.70
N GLU A 173 -9.14 26.18 -9.60
CA GLU A 173 -8.60 25.74 -8.31
C GLU A 173 -9.39 24.55 -7.73
N PHE A 174 -10.72 24.61 -7.72
CA PHE A 174 -11.60 23.53 -7.29
C PHE A 174 -11.37 22.25 -8.09
N VAL A 175 -11.37 22.33 -9.42
CA VAL A 175 -11.16 21.18 -10.33
C VAL A 175 -9.76 20.60 -10.19
N THR A 176 -8.77 21.41 -9.83
CA THR A 176 -7.40 20.93 -9.56
C THR A 176 -7.35 20.19 -8.23
N ILE A 177 -7.77 20.81 -7.13
CA ILE A 177 -7.75 20.19 -5.80
C ILE A 177 -8.65 18.95 -5.74
N ARG A 178 -9.82 18.95 -6.39
CA ARG A 178 -10.69 17.77 -6.46
C ARG A 178 -9.98 16.55 -7.06
N LYS A 179 -9.14 16.73 -8.09
CA LYS A 179 -8.35 15.63 -8.68
C LYS A 179 -7.29 15.13 -7.69
N GLU A 180 -6.62 16.03 -6.98
CA GLU A 180 -5.60 15.69 -5.99
C GLU A 180 -6.20 14.99 -4.76
N VAL A 181 -7.37 15.43 -4.29
CA VAL A 181 -8.17 14.78 -3.25
C VAL A 181 -8.55 13.36 -3.67
N ILE A 182 -9.15 13.18 -4.84
CA ILE A 182 -9.53 11.85 -5.37
C ILE A 182 -8.30 10.93 -5.45
N ALA A 183 -7.20 11.40 -6.07
CA ALA A 183 -5.97 10.61 -6.18
C ALA A 183 -5.35 10.27 -4.81
N CYS A 184 -5.44 11.15 -3.81
CA CYS A 184 -4.98 10.85 -2.46
C CYS A 184 -5.88 9.85 -1.74
N MET A 185 -7.20 9.89 -1.93
CA MET A 185 -8.14 8.91 -1.37
C MET A 185 -7.97 7.53 -2.02
N GLU A 186 -7.72 7.47 -3.34
CA GLU A 186 -7.35 6.24 -4.06
C GLU A 186 -5.99 5.66 -3.62
N ASP A 187 -5.04 6.50 -3.18
CA ASP A 187 -3.76 6.05 -2.62
C ASP A 187 -3.83 5.63 -1.16
N LEU A 188 -4.74 6.22 -0.38
CA LEU A 188 -5.02 5.83 1.01
C LEU A 188 -5.99 4.64 1.11
N GLU A 189 -6.62 4.23 -0.01
CA GLU A 189 -7.64 3.17 -0.07
C GLU A 189 -8.85 3.50 0.85
N GLN A 190 -9.25 4.79 0.86
CA GLN A 190 -10.31 5.37 1.69
C GLN A 190 -11.50 5.87 0.84
N HIS A 191 -12.70 5.93 1.42
CA HIS A 191 -13.92 6.48 0.80
C HIS A 191 -14.33 7.80 1.50
N PRO A 192 -15.14 8.66 0.85
CA PRO A 192 -15.74 9.83 1.52
C PRO A 192 -16.50 9.44 2.80
N GLU A 193 -16.11 10.05 3.92
CA GLU A 193 -16.74 9.83 5.24
C GLU A 193 -17.61 11.02 5.66
N THR A 194 -17.23 12.24 5.28
CA THR A 194 -18.04 13.45 5.53
C THR A 194 -18.95 13.80 4.35
N SER A 195 -20.07 14.46 4.64
CA SER A 195 -20.98 14.97 3.59
C SER A 195 -20.30 15.97 2.65
N PHE A 196 -19.28 16.69 3.12
CA PHE A 196 -18.48 17.61 2.32
C PHE A 196 -17.52 16.87 1.38
N GLU A 197 -16.88 15.78 1.84
CA GLU A 197 -16.12 14.90 0.93
C GLU A 197 -17.03 14.23 -0.11
N MET A 198 -18.26 13.86 0.25
CA MET A 198 -19.23 13.29 -0.68
C MET A 198 -19.61 14.29 -1.78
N ASP A 199 -19.92 15.54 -1.43
CA ASP A 199 -20.16 16.64 -2.37
C ASP A 199 -18.93 16.84 -3.30
N VAL A 200 -17.75 17.07 -2.70
CA VAL A 200 -16.48 17.28 -3.41
C VAL A 200 -16.12 16.13 -4.36
N VAL A 201 -16.37 14.87 -4.00
CA VAL A 201 -15.92 13.70 -4.78
C VAL A 201 -17.00 13.20 -5.74
N CYS A 202 -18.28 13.18 -5.34
CA CYS A 202 -19.35 12.47 -6.03
C CYS A 202 -20.36 13.36 -6.77
N GLU A 203 -20.55 14.63 -6.40
CA GLU A 203 -21.50 15.52 -7.07
C GLU A 203 -20.89 16.23 -8.29
N ASP A 204 -21.73 16.83 -9.15
CA ASP A 204 -21.28 17.48 -10.39
C ASP A 204 -20.45 18.74 -10.10
N VAL A 205 -19.44 19.00 -10.93
CA VAL A 205 -18.52 20.15 -10.79
C VAL A 205 -19.25 21.50 -10.82
N ASP A 206 -20.35 21.60 -11.57
CA ASP A 206 -21.17 22.82 -11.68
C ASP A 206 -22.20 22.98 -10.54
N ALA A 207 -22.38 21.97 -9.68
CA ALA A 207 -23.28 22.03 -8.52
C ALA A 207 -22.61 22.62 -7.26
N PHE A 208 -21.28 22.47 -7.15
CA PHE A 208 -20.51 22.87 -5.98
C PHE A 208 -20.49 24.40 -5.78
N CYS A 209 -20.78 24.86 -4.56
CA CYS A 209 -20.76 26.28 -4.23
C CYS A 209 -19.33 26.79 -4.02
N LEU A 210 -18.87 27.74 -4.86
CA LEU A 210 -17.51 28.29 -4.89
C LEU A 210 -17.29 29.42 -3.86
N SER A 211 -17.84 29.24 -2.65
CA SER A 211 -17.65 30.17 -1.54
C SER A 211 -16.20 30.17 -1.04
N ASN A 212 -15.76 31.25 -0.38
CA ASN A 212 -14.43 31.31 0.22
C ASN A 212 -14.22 30.17 1.23
N ASP A 213 -15.25 29.90 2.03
CA ASP A 213 -15.18 28.93 3.13
C ASP A 213 -15.15 27.49 2.60
N ASN A 214 -15.87 27.20 1.51
CA ASN A 214 -15.85 25.90 0.84
C ASN A 214 -14.47 25.64 0.19
N ILE A 215 -13.88 26.63 -0.47
CA ILE A 215 -12.53 26.51 -1.03
C ILE A 215 -11.47 26.35 0.08
N ALA A 216 -11.64 27.02 1.23
CA ALA A 216 -10.77 26.83 2.39
C ALA A 216 -10.92 25.44 3.04
N ALA A 217 -12.16 24.94 3.17
CA ALA A 217 -12.44 23.58 3.66
C ALA A 217 -11.88 22.51 2.71
N LEU A 218 -11.97 22.71 1.40
CA LEU A 218 -11.40 21.82 0.39
C LEU A 218 -9.87 21.74 0.49
N LYS A 219 -9.19 22.89 0.70
CA LYS A 219 -7.74 22.95 0.95
C LYS A 219 -7.35 22.24 2.26
N LEU A 220 -8.18 22.33 3.30
CA LEU A 220 -7.97 21.64 4.57
C LEU A 220 -8.15 20.11 4.45
N VAL A 221 -9.12 19.64 3.65
CA VAL A 221 -9.28 18.21 3.33
C VAL A 221 -8.04 17.71 2.57
N LEU A 222 -7.58 18.44 1.56
CA LEU A 222 -6.36 18.08 0.82
C LEU A 222 -5.12 18.01 1.74
N SER A 223 -4.92 18.99 2.64
CA SER A 223 -3.76 18.98 3.53
C SER A 223 -3.79 17.79 4.50
N GLN A 224 -4.95 17.46 5.09
CA GLN A 224 -5.09 16.29 5.96
C GLN A 224 -4.86 14.96 5.22
N LEU A 225 -5.27 14.86 3.95
CA LEU A 225 -4.99 13.68 3.12
C LEU A 225 -3.49 13.54 2.81
N HIS A 226 -2.79 14.66 2.54
CA HIS A 226 -1.34 14.66 2.39
C HIS A 226 -0.59 14.31 3.68
N GLU A 227 -1.03 14.82 4.83
CA GLU A 227 -0.48 14.47 6.15
C GLU A 227 -0.59 12.96 6.41
N ARG A 228 -1.79 12.38 6.28
CA ARG A 228 -2.01 10.92 6.42
C ARG A 228 -1.18 10.10 5.43
N LYS A 229 -0.99 10.60 4.20
CA LYS A 229 -0.14 9.94 3.18
C LYS A 229 1.34 9.97 3.57
N ALA A 230 1.82 11.07 4.16
CA ALA A 230 3.18 11.20 4.66
C ALA A 230 3.43 10.35 5.92
N GLU A 231 2.45 10.26 6.84
CA GLU A 231 2.48 9.36 7.99
C GLU A 231 2.57 7.89 7.56
N ASN A 232 1.73 7.48 6.59
CA ASN A 232 1.77 6.13 6.02
C ASN A 232 3.11 5.82 5.34
N GLU A 233 3.69 6.75 4.58
CA GLU A 233 5.03 6.60 3.99
C GLU A 233 6.10 6.44 5.09
N LEU A 234 6.05 7.25 6.15
CA LEU A 234 7.00 7.19 7.25
C LEU A 234 6.96 5.83 7.99
N VAL A 235 5.75 5.31 8.24
CA VAL A 235 5.54 3.97 8.82
C VAL A 235 6.04 2.88 7.87
N CYS A 236 5.70 2.96 6.58
CA CYS A 236 6.21 2.05 5.55
C CYS A 236 7.74 2.05 5.48
N ALA A 237 8.38 3.23 5.49
CA ALA A 237 9.83 3.35 5.48
C ALA A 237 10.48 2.70 6.71
N GLY A 238 9.94 2.93 7.92
CA GLY A 238 10.40 2.31 9.15
C GLY A 238 10.20 0.78 9.19
N PHE A 239 9.16 0.27 8.54
CA PHE A 239 8.97 -1.17 8.36
C PHE A 239 9.95 -1.75 7.34
N ARG A 240 10.18 -1.09 6.20
CA ARG A 240 11.12 -1.51 5.15
C ARG A 240 12.56 -1.60 5.67
N THR A 241 13.03 -0.65 6.48
CA THR A 241 14.36 -0.72 7.09
C THR A 241 14.48 -1.89 8.06
N LYS A 242 13.50 -2.07 8.97
CA LYS A 242 13.45 -3.22 9.89
C LYS A 242 13.45 -4.57 9.16
N ILE A 243 12.71 -4.68 8.05
CA ILE A 243 12.70 -5.87 7.18
C ILE A 243 14.07 -6.09 6.55
N GLN A 244 14.72 -5.05 6.02
CA GLN A 244 16.07 -5.15 5.43
C GLN A 244 17.12 -5.58 6.47
N GLU A 245 17.06 -5.06 7.71
CA GLU A 245 17.92 -5.49 8.81
C GLU A 245 17.70 -6.97 9.17
N LEU A 246 16.43 -7.41 9.27
CA LEU A 246 16.09 -8.81 9.56
C LEU A 246 16.49 -9.74 8.40
N TRP A 247 16.30 -9.34 7.15
CA TRP A 247 16.76 -10.09 5.97
C TRP A 247 18.28 -10.27 5.94
N GLN A 248 19.05 -9.26 6.38
CA GLN A 248 20.50 -9.35 6.54
C GLN A 248 20.91 -10.25 7.73
N ARG A 249 20.28 -10.06 8.91
CA ARG A 249 20.62 -10.84 10.12
C ARG A 249 20.22 -12.32 10.02
N LEU A 250 19.15 -12.64 9.31
CA LEU A 250 18.66 -14.01 9.09
C LEU A 250 19.14 -14.64 7.78
N GLN A 251 19.85 -13.88 6.93
CA GLN A 251 20.35 -14.31 5.62
C GLN A 251 19.27 -14.93 4.71
N ILE A 252 18.12 -14.26 4.64
CA ILE A 252 16.93 -14.70 3.89
C ILE A 252 17.26 -14.80 2.38
N PRO A 253 16.89 -15.88 1.67
CA PRO A 253 17.14 -16.03 0.23
C PRO A 253 16.55 -14.90 -0.62
N GLN A 254 17.12 -14.66 -1.80
CA GLN A 254 16.71 -13.56 -2.67
C GLN A 254 15.28 -13.74 -3.20
N GLU A 255 14.87 -14.98 -3.41
CA GLU A 255 13.55 -15.39 -3.90
C GLU A 255 12.42 -14.98 -2.93
N GLU A 256 12.67 -15.05 -1.61
CA GLU A 256 11.73 -14.56 -0.60
C GLU A 256 11.66 -13.02 -0.56
N ARG A 257 12.75 -12.33 -0.88
CA ARG A 257 12.80 -10.85 -0.92
C ARG A 257 12.04 -10.32 -2.14
N GLU A 258 12.16 -11.01 -3.27
CA GLU A 258 11.49 -10.65 -4.52
C GLU A 258 9.96 -10.80 -4.41
N ALA A 259 9.47 -11.77 -3.64
CA ALA A 259 8.04 -11.93 -3.35
C ALA A 259 7.41 -10.71 -2.63
N LEU A 260 8.20 -9.92 -1.89
CA LEU A 260 7.73 -8.71 -1.19
C LEU A 260 7.98 -7.41 -1.97
N SER A 261 8.57 -7.49 -3.17
CA SER A 261 9.13 -6.33 -3.89
C SER A 261 8.13 -5.19 -4.16
N GLU A 262 6.85 -5.49 -4.43
CA GLU A 262 5.80 -4.47 -4.61
C GLU A 262 5.60 -3.62 -3.33
N HIS A 263 5.53 -4.27 -2.16
CA HIS A 263 5.31 -3.60 -0.88
C HIS A 263 6.56 -2.86 -0.37
N MET A 264 7.75 -3.25 -0.85
CA MET A 264 9.00 -2.52 -0.59
C MET A 264 9.10 -1.17 -1.32
N VAL A 265 8.17 -0.86 -2.23
CA VAL A 265 8.10 0.44 -2.94
C VAL A 265 6.80 1.19 -2.63
N ASN A 266 5.66 0.49 -2.60
CA ASN A 266 4.34 1.12 -2.48
C ASN A 266 3.89 1.29 -1.02
N SER A 267 3.18 2.39 -0.72
CA SER A 267 2.78 2.79 0.65
C SER A 267 1.26 2.89 0.88
N LYS A 268 0.44 2.35 -0.04
CA LYS A 268 -1.01 2.17 0.19
C LYS A 268 -1.27 1.22 1.38
N LYS A 269 -2.44 1.30 1.98
CA LYS A 269 -2.84 0.54 3.18
C LYS A 269 -2.56 -0.97 3.07
N LYS A 270 -2.89 -1.61 1.94
CA LYS A 270 -2.56 -3.03 1.68
C LYS A 270 -1.07 -3.40 1.89
N ASN A 271 -0.16 -2.44 1.66
CA ASN A 271 1.29 -2.64 1.81
C ASN A 271 1.74 -2.50 3.26
N ILE A 272 1.11 -1.61 4.04
CA ILE A 272 1.36 -1.48 5.48
C ILE A 272 1.05 -2.82 6.17
N GLU A 273 -0.11 -3.39 5.86
CA GLU A 273 -0.57 -4.69 6.37
C GLU A 273 0.39 -5.83 5.95
N ALA A 274 0.82 -5.85 4.67
CA ALA A 274 1.79 -6.82 4.17
C ALA A 274 3.16 -6.72 4.86
N LEU A 275 3.72 -5.51 4.97
CA LEU A 275 5.02 -5.24 5.64
C LEU A 275 4.96 -5.61 7.13
N GLN A 276 3.84 -5.30 7.82
CA GLN A 276 3.62 -5.71 9.21
C GLN A 276 3.57 -7.23 9.36
N SER A 277 2.94 -7.95 8.42
CA SER A 277 2.91 -9.41 8.42
C SER A 277 4.29 -10.05 8.19
N GLU A 278 5.12 -9.46 7.33
CA GLU A 278 6.50 -9.91 7.11
C GLU A 278 7.36 -9.68 8.36
N ILE A 279 7.23 -8.54 9.04
CA ILE A 279 7.93 -8.29 10.30
C ILE A 279 7.60 -9.37 11.33
N GLN A 280 6.32 -9.72 11.49
CA GLN A 280 5.89 -10.79 12.41
C GLN A 280 6.47 -12.15 12.00
N ARG A 281 6.48 -12.47 10.69
CA ARG A 281 7.09 -13.71 10.15
C ARG A 281 8.59 -13.77 10.44
N LEU A 282 9.32 -12.69 10.20
CA LEU A 282 10.77 -12.61 10.40
C LEU A 282 11.14 -12.62 11.89
N GLU A 283 10.35 -11.99 12.77
CA GLU A 283 10.54 -12.06 14.22
C GLU A 283 10.29 -13.47 14.76
N ALA A 284 9.23 -14.15 14.31
CA ALA A 284 9.00 -15.56 14.63
C ALA A 284 10.15 -16.47 14.12
N LEU A 285 10.66 -16.21 12.91
CA LEU A 285 11.80 -16.94 12.33
C LEU A 285 13.12 -16.67 13.08
N LYS A 286 13.32 -15.45 13.61
CA LYS A 286 14.43 -15.12 14.52
C LYS A 286 14.35 -15.97 15.78
N ILE A 287 13.20 -15.97 16.47
CA ILE A 287 12.97 -16.74 17.70
C ILE A 287 13.14 -18.24 17.44
N GLN A 288 12.59 -18.78 16.36
CA GLN A 288 12.75 -20.19 15.98
C GLN A 288 14.22 -20.55 15.67
N SER A 289 14.98 -19.62 15.09
CA SER A 289 16.42 -19.83 14.80
C SER A 289 17.24 -19.83 16.09
N MET A 290 16.98 -18.90 17.01
CA MET A 290 17.59 -18.87 18.34
C MET A 290 17.21 -20.10 19.16
N GLN A 291 15.96 -20.56 19.12
CA GLN A 291 15.53 -21.81 19.76
C GLN A 291 16.31 -23.02 19.25
N ARG A 292 16.54 -23.13 17.93
CA ARG A 292 17.35 -24.21 17.35
C ARG A 292 18.79 -24.17 17.85
N ILE A 293 19.40 -22.99 17.89
CA ILE A 293 20.79 -22.80 18.37
C ILE A 293 20.88 -23.12 19.87
N ILE A 294 19.99 -22.59 20.71
CA ILE A 294 19.96 -22.84 22.16
C ILE A 294 19.80 -24.34 22.46
N LYS A 295 18.97 -25.07 21.69
CA LYS A 295 18.83 -26.54 21.85
C LYS A 295 20.15 -27.29 21.56
N VAL A 296 20.85 -26.94 20.48
CA VAL A 296 22.18 -27.50 20.18
C VAL A 296 23.20 -27.15 21.27
N ILE A 297 23.16 -25.94 21.83
CA ILE A 297 24.05 -25.55 22.93
C ILE A 297 23.70 -26.28 24.24
N ARG A 298 22.41 -26.54 24.52
CA ARG A 298 21.98 -27.38 25.66
C ARG A 298 22.46 -28.82 25.50
N GLU A 299 22.44 -29.38 24.28
CA GLU A 299 23.04 -30.68 23.99
C GLU A 299 24.57 -30.67 24.19
N GLU A 300 25.28 -29.61 23.80
CA GLU A 300 26.72 -29.47 24.09
C GLU A 300 27.00 -29.37 25.60
N LEU A 301 26.24 -28.56 26.34
CA LEU A 301 26.34 -28.46 27.80
C LEU A 301 26.14 -29.83 28.46
N ALA A 302 25.12 -30.57 28.07
CA ALA A 302 24.86 -31.92 28.58
C ALA A 302 25.99 -32.92 28.26
N LEU A 303 26.72 -32.73 27.15
CA LEU A 303 27.92 -33.52 26.82
C LEU A 303 29.15 -33.06 27.62
N LEU A 304 29.31 -31.76 27.87
CA LEU A 304 30.41 -31.20 28.67
C LEU A 304 30.26 -31.53 30.16
N TRP A 305 29.05 -31.43 30.73
CA TRP A 305 28.74 -31.86 32.10
C TRP A 305 29.08 -33.34 32.32
N LYS A 306 28.76 -34.22 31.35
CA LYS A 306 29.15 -35.64 31.38
C LYS A 306 30.66 -35.84 31.33
N LYS A 307 31.39 -35.07 30.50
CA LYS A 307 32.87 -35.11 30.41
C LYS A 307 33.56 -34.59 31.69
N CYS A 308 32.95 -33.62 32.37
CA CYS A 308 33.46 -33.03 33.61
C CYS A 308 32.93 -33.74 34.87
N PHE A 309 32.14 -34.80 34.74
CA PHE A 309 31.50 -35.55 35.83
C PHE A 309 30.68 -34.69 36.81
N TYR A 310 29.97 -33.67 36.31
CA TYR A 310 29.13 -32.79 37.13
C TYR A 310 28.04 -33.56 37.89
N SER A 311 27.79 -33.18 39.15
CA SER A 311 26.64 -33.68 39.93
C SER A 311 25.32 -33.13 39.37
N LEU A 312 24.17 -33.66 39.83
CA LEU A 312 22.86 -33.13 39.44
C LEU A 312 22.67 -31.69 39.95
N GLU A 313 23.00 -31.43 41.21
CA GLU A 313 22.95 -30.10 41.84
C GLU A 313 23.76 -29.05 41.07
N GLN A 314 24.93 -29.43 40.53
CA GLN A 314 25.78 -28.55 39.71
C GLN A 314 25.19 -28.24 38.32
N GLN A 315 24.29 -29.08 37.82
CA GLN A 315 23.56 -28.86 36.56
C GLN A 315 22.33 -27.99 36.81
N GLU A 316 21.55 -28.31 37.85
CA GLU A 316 20.36 -27.55 38.29
C GLU A 316 20.71 -26.12 38.74
N ALA A 317 21.94 -25.88 39.23
CA ALA A 317 22.44 -24.55 39.54
C ALA A 317 22.50 -23.59 38.32
N PHE A 318 22.54 -24.11 37.08
CA PHE A 318 22.41 -23.29 35.87
C PHE A 318 20.94 -23.21 35.44
N LEU A 319 20.13 -22.50 36.23
CA LEU A 319 18.69 -22.26 35.99
C LEU A 319 18.32 -21.96 34.53
N PRO A 320 19.08 -21.14 33.75
CA PRO A 320 18.74 -20.84 32.36
C PRO A 320 18.72 -22.05 31.42
N TYR A 321 19.20 -23.22 31.83
CA TYR A 321 19.04 -24.47 31.08
C TYR A 321 17.57 -24.88 30.88
N HIS A 322 16.66 -24.41 31.76
CA HIS A 322 15.25 -24.79 31.74
C HIS A 322 14.31 -23.68 31.21
N ASP A 323 14.80 -22.47 30.95
CA ASP A 323 14.00 -21.38 30.39
C ASP A 323 13.55 -21.71 28.95
N ASP A 324 12.25 -21.57 28.63
CA ASP A 324 11.74 -21.66 27.25
C ASP A 324 11.52 -20.27 26.60
N ASP A 325 11.90 -19.18 27.27
CA ASP A 325 11.88 -17.82 26.73
C ASP A 325 13.13 -17.55 25.88
N PHE A 326 13.10 -18.00 24.62
CA PHE A 326 14.21 -17.91 23.66
C PHE A 326 14.57 -16.47 23.26
N THR A 327 15.28 -15.77 24.15
CA THR A 327 15.78 -14.39 23.99
C THR A 327 17.24 -14.34 23.59
N GLU A 328 17.70 -13.20 23.07
CA GLU A 328 19.09 -12.99 22.63
C GLU A 328 20.06 -12.99 23.81
N GLU A 329 19.58 -12.58 24.99
CA GLU A 329 20.30 -12.74 26.27
C GLU A 329 20.38 -14.21 26.70
N LEU A 330 19.30 -14.99 26.59
CA LEU A 330 19.32 -16.42 26.93
C LEU A 330 20.34 -17.18 26.09
N LEU A 331 20.46 -16.88 24.79
CA LEU A 331 21.50 -17.41 23.92
C LEU A 331 22.90 -17.06 24.45
N SER A 332 23.16 -15.78 24.70
CA SER A 332 24.47 -15.30 25.18
C SER A 332 24.90 -15.96 26.51
N ARG A 333 23.94 -16.14 27.45
CA ARG A 333 24.18 -16.86 28.72
C ARG A 333 24.58 -18.32 28.50
N HIS A 334 23.96 -19.02 27.56
CA HIS A 334 24.34 -20.40 27.21
C HIS A 334 25.71 -20.47 26.52
N GLU A 335 26.01 -19.54 25.61
CA GLU A 335 27.33 -19.46 24.97
C GLU A 335 28.45 -19.13 25.96
N GLU A 336 28.19 -18.28 26.97
CA GLU A 336 29.14 -18.04 28.06
C GLU A 336 29.33 -19.27 28.95
N GLU A 337 28.26 -19.98 29.31
CA GLU A 337 28.36 -21.21 30.10
C GLU A 337 29.17 -22.29 29.38
N VAL A 338 28.93 -22.51 28.07
CA VAL A 338 29.78 -23.40 27.26
C VAL A 338 31.23 -22.94 27.26
N ARG A 339 31.51 -21.65 27.01
CA ARG A 339 32.89 -21.12 27.02
C ARG A 339 33.54 -21.22 28.39
N ARG A 340 32.79 -21.15 29.49
CA ARG A 340 33.26 -21.36 30.87
C ARG A 340 33.63 -22.83 31.10
N LEU A 341 32.71 -23.72 30.76
CA LEU A 341 32.82 -25.16 30.98
C LEU A 341 33.87 -25.83 30.08
N GLN A 342 34.00 -25.39 28.82
CA GLN A 342 35.09 -25.79 27.91
C GLN A 342 36.47 -25.38 28.47
N ARG A 343 36.61 -24.15 29.00
CA ARG A 343 37.86 -23.69 29.64
C ARG A 343 38.20 -24.55 30.86
N TYR A 344 37.22 -24.79 31.73
CA TYR A 344 37.38 -25.66 32.90
C TYR A 344 37.75 -27.10 32.53
N TYR A 345 37.15 -27.66 31.47
CA TYR A 345 37.51 -28.98 30.95
C TYR A 345 38.95 -29.04 30.43
N GLU A 346 39.38 -28.08 29.60
CA GLU A 346 40.71 -28.12 29.00
C GLU A 346 41.83 -27.88 30.03
N GLN A 347 41.57 -27.06 31.06
CA GLN A 347 42.47 -26.89 32.22
C GLN A 347 42.66 -28.20 32.99
N HIS A 348 41.57 -28.92 33.29
CA HIS A 348 41.59 -30.12 34.14
C HIS A 348 41.58 -31.43 33.35
N LYS A 349 41.85 -31.37 32.05
CA LYS A 349 41.72 -32.45 31.08
C LYS A 349 42.44 -33.74 31.47
N GLN A 350 43.63 -33.63 32.07
CA GLN A 350 44.40 -34.79 32.50
C GLN A 350 43.71 -35.57 33.64
N LEU A 351 43.03 -34.88 34.55
CA LEU A 351 42.22 -35.49 35.61
C LEU A 351 41.00 -36.20 35.00
N PHE A 352 40.20 -35.50 34.20
CA PHE A 352 38.98 -36.07 33.61
C PHE A 352 39.27 -37.24 32.65
N GLU A 353 40.31 -37.14 31.83
CA GLU A 353 40.78 -38.27 31.02
C GLU A 353 41.30 -39.41 31.90
N GLY A 354 41.99 -39.13 32.99
CA GLY A 354 42.49 -40.14 33.94
C GLY A 354 41.34 -40.90 34.61
N VAL A 355 40.35 -40.18 35.15
CA VAL A 355 39.12 -40.74 35.73
C VAL A 355 38.38 -41.62 34.71
N SER A 356 38.22 -41.12 33.48
CA SER A 356 37.64 -41.89 32.36
C SER A 356 38.43 -43.16 32.05
N LYS A 357 39.77 -43.08 32.01
CA LYS A 357 40.66 -44.24 31.78
C LYS A 357 40.56 -45.25 32.92
N TRP A 358 40.45 -44.81 34.17
CA TRP A 358 40.22 -45.69 35.32
C TRP A 358 38.85 -46.37 35.24
N GLN A 359 37.76 -45.61 35.06
CA GLN A 359 36.39 -46.15 35.02
C GLN A 359 36.18 -47.16 33.89
N ASN A 360 36.73 -46.88 32.70
CA ASN A 360 36.75 -47.83 31.58
C ASN A 360 37.58 -49.08 31.88
N SER A 361 38.75 -48.94 32.50
CA SER A 361 39.60 -50.07 32.91
C SER A 361 38.94 -50.93 33.99
N TRP A 362 38.24 -50.30 34.94
CA TRP A 362 37.50 -50.96 36.02
C TRP A 362 36.29 -51.73 35.48
N THR A 363 35.53 -51.11 34.58
CA THR A 363 34.38 -51.74 33.91
C THR A 363 34.82 -52.97 33.10
N LEU A 364 35.90 -52.85 32.33
CA LEU A 364 36.49 -53.96 31.57
C LEU A 364 37.06 -55.06 32.50
N TYR A 365 37.65 -54.68 33.64
CA TYR A 365 38.11 -55.63 34.65
C TYR A 365 36.94 -56.43 35.24
N LEU A 366 35.85 -55.77 35.64
CA LEU A 366 34.62 -56.42 36.14
C LEU A 366 33.96 -57.31 35.08
N GLU A 367 33.97 -56.90 33.80
CA GLU A 367 33.51 -57.76 32.70
C GLU A 367 34.34 -59.04 32.55
N LEU A 368 35.67 -58.92 32.52
CA LEU A 368 36.59 -60.06 32.40
C LEU A 368 36.53 -60.96 33.63
N ASP A 369 36.30 -60.39 34.81
CA ASP A 369 36.15 -61.12 36.07
C ASP A 369 34.80 -61.87 36.15
N LYS A 370 33.70 -61.26 35.69
CA LYS A 370 32.40 -61.95 35.51
C LYS A 370 32.51 -63.08 34.49
N LYS A 371 33.15 -62.84 33.34
CA LYS A 371 33.45 -63.87 32.32
C LYS A 371 34.32 -65.00 32.89
N ASN A 372 35.25 -64.70 33.79
CA ASN A 372 36.07 -65.70 34.48
C ASN A 372 35.29 -66.54 35.52
N SER A 373 34.24 -65.98 36.13
CA SER A 373 33.40 -66.70 37.10
C SER A 373 32.39 -67.67 36.46
N ASP A 374 32.11 -67.56 35.16
CA ASP A 374 31.14 -68.38 34.41
C ASP A 374 31.68 -69.81 34.11
N PRO A 375 31.01 -70.89 34.57
CA PRO A 375 31.39 -72.26 34.24
C PRO A 375 31.36 -72.61 32.74
N SER A 376 30.59 -71.89 31.93
CA SER A 376 30.46 -72.12 30.48
C SER A 376 31.67 -71.64 29.66
N ARG A 377 32.53 -70.80 30.26
CA ARG A 377 33.72 -70.17 29.64
C ARG A 377 34.64 -71.15 28.91
N PHE A 378 34.71 -72.40 29.36
CA PHE A 378 35.58 -73.45 28.79
C PHE A 378 35.19 -73.93 27.39
N ASN A 379 33.99 -73.61 26.89
CA ASN A 379 33.58 -73.96 25.52
C ASN A 379 34.30 -73.14 24.42
N ASN A 380 35.06 -72.10 24.80
CA ASN A 380 35.74 -71.19 23.87
C ASN A 380 37.02 -71.78 23.26
N ARG A 381 36.88 -72.43 22.08
CA ARG A 381 37.99 -72.92 21.25
C ARG A 381 38.77 -71.73 20.63
N GLY A 382 40.11 -71.78 20.63
CA GLY A 382 40.95 -70.80 19.92
C GLY A 382 41.78 -69.83 20.78
N GLY A 383 41.96 -70.11 22.08
CA GLY A 383 42.96 -69.41 22.90
C GLY A 383 42.57 -68.02 23.43
N ASN A 384 41.33 -67.57 23.23
CA ASN A 384 40.84 -66.32 23.81
C ASN A 384 40.90 -66.32 25.35
N LEU A 385 40.70 -67.48 26.01
CA LEU A 385 40.86 -67.66 27.45
C LEU A 385 42.19 -67.09 27.99
N LEU A 386 43.29 -67.33 27.27
CA LEU A 386 44.63 -66.85 27.63
C LEU A 386 44.82 -65.35 27.35
N LYS A 387 44.12 -64.80 26.35
CA LYS A 387 44.11 -63.36 26.06
C LYS A 387 43.32 -62.60 27.13
N GLU A 388 42.15 -63.11 27.50
CA GLU A 388 41.31 -62.58 28.59
C GLU A 388 42.08 -62.58 29.92
N GLU A 389 42.72 -63.69 30.29
CA GLU A 389 43.47 -63.77 31.55
C GLU A 389 44.73 -62.89 31.55
N ARG A 390 45.38 -62.73 30.39
CA ARG A 390 46.44 -61.75 30.21
C ARG A 390 45.94 -60.32 30.36
N GLN A 391 44.84 -59.96 29.69
CA GLN A 391 44.21 -58.64 29.82
C GLN A 391 43.76 -58.37 31.26
N ARG A 392 43.15 -59.35 31.95
CA ARG A 392 42.73 -59.25 33.35
C ARG A 392 43.92 -59.06 34.30
N THR A 393 45.00 -59.83 34.12
CA THR A 393 46.21 -59.69 34.95
C THR A 393 47.06 -58.46 34.60
N ASP A 394 46.98 -57.93 33.38
CA ASP A 394 47.61 -56.66 33.02
C ASP A 394 46.78 -55.45 33.52
N LEU A 395 45.43 -55.54 33.49
CA LEU A 395 44.51 -54.58 34.13
C LEU A 395 44.70 -54.53 35.65
N GLN A 396 44.80 -55.69 36.31
CA GLN A 396 45.07 -55.78 37.75
C GLN A 396 46.44 -55.15 38.14
N LYS A 397 47.38 -55.03 37.20
CA LYS A 397 48.67 -54.33 37.37
C LYS A 397 48.64 -52.87 36.91
N SER A 398 47.64 -52.45 36.13
CA SER A 398 47.52 -51.08 35.62
C SER A 398 46.58 -50.22 36.45
N LEU A 399 45.48 -50.79 36.96
CA LEU A 399 44.51 -50.10 37.81
C LEU A 399 45.20 -49.41 39.02
N PRO A 400 45.97 -50.10 39.88
CA PRO A 400 46.71 -49.46 40.97
C PRO A 400 47.75 -48.41 40.54
N LYS A 401 48.23 -48.45 39.29
CA LYS A 401 49.15 -47.43 38.74
C LYS A 401 48.39 -46.19 38.29
N VAL A 402 47.25 -46.37 37.63
CA VAL A 402 46.34 -45.27 37.26
C VAL A 402 45.79 -44.61 38.52
N GLU A 403 45.40 -45.39 39.53
CA GLU A 403 44.95 -44.91 40.85
C GLU A 403 46.05 -44.10 41.54
N LYS A 404 47.30 -44.58 41.57
CA LYS A 404 48.41 -43.82 42.17
C LYS A 404 48.71 -42.51 41.44
N ILE A 405 48.62 -42.50 40.10
CA ILE A 405 48.81 -41.29 39.29
C ILE A 405 47.66 -40.30 39.54
N LEU A 406 46.41 -40.78 39.47
CA LEU A 406 45.22 -39.98 39.75
C LEU A 406 45.23 -39.41 41.16
N LYS A 407 45.61 -40.20 42.17
CA LYS A 407 45.71 -39.73 43.54
C LYS A 407 46.66 -38.54 43.65
N ALA A 408 47.87 -38.64 43.10
CA ALA A 408 48.84 -37.53 43.12
C ALA A 408 48.37 -36.30 42.32
N GLN A 409 47.63 -36.49 41.21
CA GLN A 409 47.05 -35.39 40.45
C GLN A 409 45.86 -34.73 41.17
N ILE A 410 45.04 -35.52 41.87
CA ILE A 410 43.90 -35.03 42.67
C ILE A 410 44.40 -34.30 43.90
N GLU A 411 45.37 -34.84 44.65
CA GLU A 411 45.94 -34.18 45.83
C GLU A 411 46.51 -32.80 45.47
N ALA A 412 47.29 -32.70 44.38
CA ALA A 412 47.79 -31.41 43.89
C ALA A 412 46.69 -30.44 43.44
N TRP A 413 45.56 -30.94 42.93
CA TRP A 413 44.42 -30.11 42.52
C TRP A 413 43.59 -29.63 43.72
N GLU A 414 43.34 -30.51 44.71
CA GLU A 414 42.66 -30.16 45.96
C GLU A 414 43.48 -29.10 46.74
N GLU A 415 44.83 -29.19 46.70
CA GLU A 415 45.75 -28.17 47.24
C GLU A 415 45.69 -26.83 46.47
N GLU A 416 45.70 -26.85 45.12
CA GLU A 416 45.68 -25.63 44.30
C GLU A 416 44.32 -24.89 44.36
N HIS A 417 43.21 -25.63 44.42
CA HIS A 417 41.85 -25.08 44.32
C HIS A 417 41.11 -24.95 45.65
N GLY A 418 41.65 -25.51 46.75
CA GLY A 418 41.07 -25.45 48.09
C GLY A 418 39.70 -26.13 48.20
N LYS A 419 39.42 -27.13 47.36
CA LYS A 419 38.12 -27.81 47.21
C LYS A 419 38.32 -29.29 46.91
N GLU A 420 37.37 -30.11 47.33
CA GLU A 420 37.41 -31.55 47.10
C GLU A 420 37.08 -31.93 45.64
N PHE A 421 37.76 -32.95 45.11
CA PHE A 421 37.55 -33.43 43.75
C PHE A 421 36.37 -34.41 43.67
N LEU A 422 35.20 -33.85 43.42
CA LEU A 422 33.93 -34.58 43.29
C LEU A 422 33.71 -35.09 41.85
N VAL A 423 33.36 -36.37 41.73
CA VAL A 423 32.95 -37.06 40.50
C VAL A 423 31.51 -37.55 40.72
N GLY A 424 30.55 -36.96 40.01
CA GLY A 424 29.12 -37.27 40.18
C GLY A 424 28.55 -36.89 41.55
N GLY A 425 29.24 -36.03 42.31
CA GLY A 425 28.87 -35.64 43.69
C GLY A 425 29.57 -36.43 44.80
N GLN A 426 30.43 -37.41 44.50
CA GLN A 426 31.23 -38.15 45.48
C GLN A 426 32.73 -37.92 45.27
N ARG A 427 33.52 -37.85 46.34
CA ARG A 427 35.00 -37.78 46.24
C ARG A 427 35.55 -39.01 45.51
N PHE A 428 36.29 -38.79 44.43
CA PHE A 428 36.65 -39.89 43.53
C PHE A 428 37.45 -41.02 44.19
N LEU A 429 38.40 -40.68 45.08
CA LEU A 429 39.23 -41.68 45.77
C LEU A 429 38.42 -42.57 46.73
N GLU A 430 37.37 -42.03 47.34
CA GLU A 430 36.46 -42.79 48.20
C GLU A 430 35.56 -43.71 47.38
N TYR A 431 35.07 -43.24 46.22
CA TYR A 431 34.36 -44.08 45.27
C TYR A 431 35.23 -45.25 44.78
N VAL A 432 36.48 -45.00 44.38
CA VAL A 432 37.45 -46.04 43.98
C VAL A 432 37.62 -47.10 45.08
N HIS A 433 37.83 -46.68 46.34
CA HIS A 433 37.96 -47.60 47.46
C HIS A 433 36.68 -48.42 47.68
N GLN A 434 35.51 -47.79 47.66
CA GLN A 434 34.22 -48.47 47.80
C GLN A 434 33.92 -49.46 46.66
N GLN A 435 34.44 -49.23 45.44
CA GLN A 435 34.35 -50.19 44.34
C GLN A 435 35.22 -51.43 44.59
N TRP A 436 36.45 -51.25 45.07
CA TRP A 436 37.33 -52.36 45.45
C TRP A 436 36.77 -53.18 46.63
N GLU A 437 36.27 -52.52 47.68
CA GLU A 437 35.63 -53.23 48.82
C GLU A 437 34.42 -54.05 48.38
N LYS A 438 33.54 -53.48 47.54
CA LYS A 438 32.40 -54.22 46.97
C LYS A 438 32.84 -55.43 46.14
N HIS A 439 33.90 -55.30 45.34
CA HIS A 439 34.45 -56.42 44.58
C HIS A 439 35.04 -57.51 45.48
N HIS A 440 35.76 -57.13 46.54
CA HIS A 440 36.28 -58.06 47.53
C HIS A 440 35.16 -58.76 48.31
N GLU A 441 34.12 -58.04 48.72
CA GLU A 441 32.91 -58.62 49.32
C GLU A 441 32.22 -59.60 48.36
N GLU A 442 32.02 -59.23 47.09
CA GLU A 442 31.43 -60.12 46.08
C GLU A 442 32.27 -61.38 45.87
N LYS A 443 33.60 -61.28 45.88
CA LYS A 443 34.49 -62.44 45.77
C LYS A 443 34.50 -63.33 47.01
N GLU A 444 34.45 -62.77 48.21
CA GLU A 444 34.31 -63.58 49.42
C GLU A 444 32.92 -64.20 49.53
N LYS A 445 31.84 -63.53 49.09
CA LYS A 445 30.50 -64.10 48.96
C LYS A 445 30.47 -65.25 47.93
N GLU A 446 31.02 -65.07 46.74
CA GLU A 446 31.15 -66.11 45.70
C GLU A 446 31.95 -67.33 46.20
N LYS A 447 33.01 -67.08 46.97
CA LYS A 447 33.87 -68.10 47.60
C LYS A 447 33.14 -68.84 48.73
N LEU A 448 32.43 -68.14 49.61
CA LEU A 448 31.61 -68.73 50.66
C LEU A 448 30.43 -69.52 50.09
N GLU A 449 29.78 -69.03 49.03
CA GLU A 449 28.72 -69.75 48.33
C GLU A 449 29.27 -71.02 47.67
N ARG A 450 30.45 -70.96 47.04
CA ARG A 450 31.16 -72.16 46.53
C ARG A 450 31.54 -73.13 47.65
N GLN A 451 31.93 -72.67 48.82
CA GLN A 451 32.20 -73.52 49.98
C GLN A 451 30.91 -74.14 50.56
N LEU A 452 29.81 -73.37 50.61
CA LEU A 452 28.50 -73.84 51.06
C LEU A 452 27.92 -74.87 50.08
N LYS A 453 27.98 -74.62 48.77
CA LYS A 453 27.60 -75.57 47.72
C LYS A 453 28.42 -76.87 47.82
N LYS A 454 29.74 -76.78 48.05
CA LYS A 454 30.57 -77.96 48.34
C LYS A 454 30.18 -78.66 49.65
N SER A 455 29.87 -77.93 50.72
CA SER A 455 29.45 -78.51 52.00
C SER A 455 28.09 -79.21 51.90
N ILE A 456 27.15 -78.63 51.15
CA ILE A 456 25.85 -79.25 50.83
C ILE A 456 26.08 -80.50 49.99
N GLN A 457 26.86 -80.42 48.90
CA GLN A 457 27.22 -81.56 48.07
C GLN A 457 27.85 -82.70 48.90
N THR A 458 28.84 -82.42 49.75
CA THR A 458 29.47 -83.44 50.60
C THR A 458 28.49 -84.00 51.64
N LYS A 459 27.55 -83.20 52.17
CA LYS A 459 26.48 -83.70 53.05
C LYS A 459 25.48 -84.59 52.31
N GLU A 460 25.15 -84.24 51.07
CA GLU A 460 24.27 -85.01 50.19
C GLU A 460 24.92 -86.34 49.77
N GLU A 461 26.21 -86.32 49.41
CA GLU A 461 27.06 -87.49 49.15
C GLU A 461 27.22 -88.38 50.40
N MET A 462 27.20 -87.81 51.61
CA MET A 462 27.17 -88.57 52.87
C MET A 462 25.78 -89.15 53.21
N LEU A 463 24.70 -88.48 52.80
CA LEU A 463 23.32 -88.86 53.18
C LEU A 463 22.70 -89.88 52.21
N PHE A 464 23.01 -89.80 50.92
CA PHE A 464 22.55 -90.72 49.88
C PHE A 464 23.62 -91.71 49.40
N GLY A 465 24.87 -91.52 49.83
CA GLY A 465 26.02 -92.33 49.41
C GLY A 465 26.60 -91.87 48.06
N ALA A 466 27.92 -91.91 47.94
CA ALA A 466 28.61 -91.52 46.71
C ALA A 466 28.23 -92.45 45.53
N THR A 467 27.53 -91.92 44.52
CA THR A 467 27.17 -92.67 43.32
C THR A 467 28.42 -92.97 42.48
N ALA A 468 28.92 -94.20 42.61
CA ALA A 468 30.16 -94.63 41.97
C ALA A 468 30.07 -94.59 40.42
N ARG A 469 30.89 -93.74 39.79
CA ARG A 469 31.22 -93.87 38.36
C ARG A 469 32.56 -94.58 38.21
N THR A 470 32.59 -95.55 37.30
CA THR A 470 33.57 -96.65 37.31
C THR A 470 34.85 -96.36 36.53
N PRO A 471 36.03 -96.79 37.02
CA PRO A 471 37.24 -96.91 36.23
C PRO A 471 37.25 -98.25 35.48
N SER A 472 37.06 -98.24 34.16
CA SER A 472 37.13 -99.46 33.35
C SER A 472 38.58 -99.81 32.97
N LYS A 473 38.95 -101.07 33.16
CA LYS A 473 40.33 -101.58 33.05
C LYS A 473 40.49 -102.44 31.80
N ARG A 474 41.61 -102.30 31.08
CA ARG A 474 42.19 -103.39 30.28
C ARG A 474 43.67 -103.55 30.64
N GLN A 475 44.11 -104.81 30.65
CA GLN A 475 45.40 -105.27 31.15
C GLN A 475 45.68 -106.62 30.47
N MET A 476 46.92 -106.88 30.03
CA MET A 476 47.57 -108.21 30.02
C MET A 476 49.10 -108.05 29.80
N PRO A 477 49.95 -109.05 30.13
CA PRO A 477 51.32 -108.79 30.59
C PRO A 477 52.47 -109.51 29.84
N GLY A 478 53.71 -109.14 30.17
CA GLY A 478 54.96 -109.82 29.79
C GLY A 478 56.05 -109.65 30.86
N THR A 479 56.95 -110.64 30.99
CA THR A 479 57.85 -110.88 32.15
C THR A 479 59.12 -109.99 32.25
N PRO A 480 59.83 -109.94 33.41
CA PRO A 480 60.83 -108.91 33.73
C PRO A 480 62.29 -109.38 33.84
N VAL A 481 63.24 -108.43 33.96
CA VAL A 481 64.64 -108.66 34.43
C VAL A 481 65.13 -107.53 35.37
N ALA A 482 65.82 -107.93 36.43
CA ALA A 482 66.76 -107.28 37.39
C ALA A 482 67.17 -105.77 37.27
N ALA A 483 67.65 -105.09 38.33
CA ALA A 483 67.63 -105.29 39.81
C ALA A 483 68.34 -104.10 40.54
N LYS A 484 68.30 -104.08 41.90
CA LYS A 484 69.10 -103.28 42.86
C LYS A 484 68.78 -101.76 42.96
N LEU A 485 68.83 -101.10 44.12
CA LEU A 485 68.69 -101.55 45.52
C LEU A 485 68.28 -100.36 46.44
N ARG A 486 67.55 -100.64 47.54
CA ARG A 486 67.32 -99.89 48.81
C ARG A 486 67.79 -98.41 48.90
N LYS A 487 66.92 -97.40 49.14
CA LYS A 487 66.06 -97.13 50.33
C LYS A 487 66.82 -96.61 51.56
N LEU A 488 66.54 -95.36 51.98
CA LEU A 488 66.08 -94.99 53.35
C LEU A 488 65.61 -93.53 53.47
N ASN A 489 64.92 -93.24 54.59
CA ASN A 489 64.34 -91.93 54.99
C ASN A 489 65.45 -91.03 55.60
N GLY A 490 65.30 -89.71 55.82
CA GLY A 490 64.19 -88.75 55.62
C GLY A 490 64.10 -87.76 56.81
N THR A 491 63.50 -86.57 56.63
CA THR A 491 63.32 -85.47 57.64
C THR A 491 64.64 -84.85 58.18
N SER A 492 64.76 -83.56 58.56
CA SER A 492 63.75 -82.53 58.88
C SER A 492 64.29 -81.07 58.80
N THR A 493 63.42 -80.08 59.06
CA THR A 493 63.68 -78.71 59.59
C THR A 493 64.61 -77.71 58.87
N ILE A 494 63.97 -76.71 58.25
CA ILE A 494 64.07 -75.24 58.51
C ILE A 494 65.39 -74.69 59.10
N SER A 495 66.10 -73.84 58.33
CA SER A 495 66.54 -72.48 58.76
C SER A 495 67.20 -71.67 57.63
N THR A 496 67.04 -70.35 57.66
CA THR A 496 67.75 -69.31 56.86
C THR A 496 68.58 -68.41 57.82
N PRO A 497 69.38 -67.40 57.39
CA PRO A 497 69.78 -66.94 56.04
C PRO A 497 71.34 -66.81 55.87
N ASN A 498 71.79 -65.96 54.93
CA ASN A 498 73.16 -65.41 54.73
C ASN A 498 74.22 -66.35 54.09
N SER A 499 75.20 -65.89 53.29
CA SER A 499 75.37 -64.60 52.55
C SER A 499 76.59 -64.65 51.58
N PHE A 500 76.63 -63.72 50.61
CA PHE A 500 77.79 -63.27 49.77
C PHE A 500 78.34 -64.14 48.60
N LEU A 501 78.36 -63.49 47.42
CA LEU A 501 79.42 -63.40 46.37
C LEU A 501 79.86 -64.63 45.52
N SER A 502 79.59 -64.52 44.20
CA SER A 502 80.54 -64.32 43.06
C SER A 502 81.91 -65.04 43.00
N PRO A 503 82.52 -65.27 41.79
CA PRO A 503 82.18 -64.82 40.43
C PRO A 503 81.53 -65.94 39.57
N SER A 504 81.72 -66.25 38.26
CA SER A 504 82.54 -65.82 37.09
C SER A 504 82.02 -66.54 35.81
N LEU A 505 82.36 -66.24 34.54
CA LEU A 505 82.73 -65.03 33.74
C LEU A 505 82.90 -65.51 32.26
N SER A 506 82.67 -64.66 31.25
CA SER A 506 82.78 -64.92 29.77
C SER A 506 81.70 -65.85 29.17
N GLY A 507 81.30 -65.73 27.89
CA GLY A 507 81.62 -64.80 26.77
C GLY A 507 80.84 -65.25 25.51
N ALA A 508 80.79 -64.58 24.34
CA ALA A 508 81.33 -63.31 23.84
C ALA A 508 80.51 -62.87 22.58
N MET A 509 80.20 -61.58 22.34
CA MET A 509 80.87 -60.61 21.41
C MET A 509 80.24 -60.40 20.01
N CYS A 510 80.63 -59.27 19.38
CA CYS A 510 80.29 -58.72 18.03
C CYS A 510 78.92 -57.99 17.93
N GLN A 511 78.80 -56.66 17.67
CA GLN A 511 79.35 -55.73 16.62
C GLN A 511 78.70 -55.88 15.23
N SER A 512 78.43 -54.84 14.42
CA SER A 512 78.10 -53.40 14.59
C SER A 512 77.84 -52.76 13.19
N LEU A 513 77.41 -51.47 13.10
CA LEU A 513 77.35 -50.60 11.88
C LEU A 513 76.21 -50.91 10.85
N MET A 514 75.71 -50.03 9.94
CA MET A 514 75.70 -48.55 9.78
C MET A 514 74.68 -48.04 8.69
N ARG A 515 74.43 -46.71 8.68
CA ARG A 515 73.99 -45.82 7.53
C ARG A 515 72.52 -45.77 7.02
N LYS A 516 72.24 -44.73 6.20
CA LYS A 516 70.98 -44.19 5.59
C LYS A 516 71.21 -43.83 4.09
N PRO A 517 70.29 -43.20 3.31
CA PRO A 517 68.92 -43.56 2.87
C PRO A 517 68.94 -43.94 1.35
N PRO A 518 68.51 -43.21 0.25
CA PRO A 518 67.69 -41.99 0.01
C PRO A 518 66.52 -42.08 -1.04
N LEU A 519 65.70 -41.00 -1.07
CA LEU A 519 64.86 -40.35 -2.13
C LEU A 519 64.65 -40.91 -3.58
N SER A 520 63.42 -40.71 -4.14
CA SER A 520 63.10 -39.95 -5.40
C SER A 520 62.16 -40.57 -6.49
N ALA A 521 61.04 -39.86 -6.77
CA ALA A 521 60.38 -39.55 -8.08
C ALA A 521 59.65 -40.56 -9.04
N SER A 522 58.45 -40.12 -9.46
CA SER A 522 57.91 -40.04 -10.87
C SER A 522 57.12 -41.19 -11.57
N LYS A 523 55.80 -40.93 -11.77
CA LYS A 523 54.90 -41.24 -12.93
C LYS A 523 54.60 -42.71 -13.35
N GLY A 524 53.31 -43.01 -13.58
CA GLY A 524 52.81 -44.21 -14.28
C GLY A 524 51.31 -44.16 -14.60
N LEU A 525 50.88 -44.65 -15.77
CA LEU A 525 49.52 -44.50 -16.36
C LEU A 525 48.58 -45.71 -16.12
N GLY A 526 47.27 -45.46 -16.20
CA GLY A 526 46.26 -46.46 -16.60
C GLY A 526 44.82 -46.06 -16.24
N LEU A 527 43.74 -46.60 -16.85
CA LEU A 527 43.36 -46.91 -18.23
C LEU A 527 42.01 -47.66 -18.16
N ARG A 528 40.99 -47.18 -18.90
CA ARG A 528 39.83 -47.90 -19.47
C ARG A 528 38.69 -48.49 -18.61
N THR A 529 37.50 -47.99 -18.96
CA THR A 529 36.17 -48.60 -19.14
C THR A 529 36.13 -50.06 -19.65
N PRO A 530 35.03 -50.81 -19.39
CA PRO A 530 33.86 -50.83 -20.31
C PRO A 530 32.47 -50.88 -19.61
N GLY A 531 31.31 -50.72 -20.27
CA GLY A 531 31.03 -50.24 -21.65
C GLY A 531 29.72 -50.79 -22.29
N ARG A 532 29.03 -49.96 -23.12
CA ARG A 532 27.81 -50.24 -23.96
C ARG A 532 26.49 -50.51 -23.20
N GLY A 533 25.28 -50.30 -23.75
CA GLY A 533 24.78 -49.78 -25.05
C GLY A 533 23.31 -50.26 -25.27
N LYS A 534 22.48 -49.88 -26.26
CA LYS A 534 22.47 -48.86 -27.35
C LYS A 534 21.00 -48.73 -27.88
N MET A 535 20.61 -47.58 -28.45
CA MET A 535 19.28 -47.30 -29.08
C MET A 535 19.01 -48.09 -30.39
N PRO A 536 17.74 -48.19 -30.89
CA PRO A 536 17.28 -47.27 -31.95
C PRO A 536 15.76 -46.89 -31.99
N ARG A 537 15.45 -46.03 -32.98
CA ARG A 537 14.19 -45.35 -33.46
C ARG A 537 12.99 -46.31 -33.78
N MET A 538 11.75 -45.89 -34.17
CA MET A 538 11.25 -44.63 -34.81
C MET A 538 9.69 -44.49 -34.85
N LEU A 539 9.20 -43.24 -35.01
CA LEU A 539 7.97 -42.77 -35.71
C LEU A 539 6.53 -42.99 -35.16
N GLU A 540 5.65 -42.13 -35.71
CA GLU A 540 4.16 -42.04 -35.68
C GLU A 540 3.49 -41.34 -34.47
N ARG A 541 2.27 -40.77 -34.59
CA ARG A 541 1.66 -39.74 -35.49
C ARG A 541 0.13 -39.72 -35.22
N ASN A 542 -0.51 -38.55 -35.33
CA ASN A 542 -1.97 -38.28 -35.30
C ASN A 542 -2.62 -38.24 -33.89
N LYS A 543 -3.80 -37.63 -33.68
CA LYS A 543 -4.36 -36.33 -34.14
C LYS A 543 -5.74 -36.10 -33.48
N GLU A 544 -6.09 -34.83 -33.19
CA GLU A 544 -7.46 -34.34 -32.85
C GLU A 544 -8.07 -34.93 -31.54
N ASN A 545 -9.16 -34.43 -30.93
CA ASN A 545 -10.11 -33.31 -31.18
C ASN A 545 -10.62 -32.80 -29.78
N ILE A 546 -11.43 -31.74 -29.54
CA ILE A 546 -12.26 -30.82 -30.35
C ILE A 546 -12.42 -29.43 -29.65
N CYS A 547 -13.28 -28.57 -30.18
CA CYS A 547 -13.67 -27.21 -29.74
C CYS A 547 -14.36 -27.14 -28.34
N HIS A 548 -14.48 -26.00 -27.63
CA HIS A 548 -15.25 -24.80 -28.04
C HIS A 548 -14.99 -23.50 -27.23
N VAL A 549 -15.07 -22.35 -27.94
CA VAL A 549 -15.64 -21.03 -27.53
C VAL A 549 -15.04 -20.27 -26.32
N SER A 550 -14.43 -19.10 -26.57
CA SER A 550 -15.11 -17.78 -26.41
C SER A 550 -14.23 -16.53 -26.72
N ARG A 551 -14.91 -15.40 -27.02
CA ARG A 551 -14.57 -13.98 -26.73
C ARG A 551 -13.44 -13.21 -27.46
N ASN A 552 -13.84 -12.45 -28.49
CA ASN A 552 -13.39 -11.07 -28.79
C ASN A 552 -14.21 -10.06 -27.90
N PRO A 553 -14.01 -8.72 -27.88
CA PRO A 553 -13.22 -7.81 -28.74
C PRO A 553 -12.27 -6.85 -27.95
N PRO A 554 -11.70 -5.76 -28.55
CA PRO A 554 -12.40 -4.46 -28.71
C PRO A 554 -12.10 -3.69 -30.03
N CYS A 555 -12.88 -2.62 -30.31
CA CYS A 555 -12.73 -1.56 -31.35
C CYS A 555 -12.56 -2.00 -32.83
N ASP A 556 -13.00 -1.28 -33.86
CA ASP A 556 -13.13 0.18 -34.05
C ASP A 556 -14.51 0.69 -34.51
N THR A 557 -14.70 2.01 -34.43
CA THR A 557 -15.94 2.73 -34.80
C THR A 557 -15.93 3.30 -36.23
N PRO A 558 -16.92 2.99 -37.08
CA PRO A 558 -17.13 3.67 -38.34
C PRO A 558 -18.29 4.68 -38.29
N LYS A 559 -18.03 5.92 -38.74
CA LYS A 559 -18.91 6.85 -39.50
C LYS A 559 -18.55 8.32 -39.25
N LEU A 560 -18.02 8.97 -40.28
CA LEU A 560 -18.23 10.40 -40.53
C LEU A 560 -18.70 10.50 -41.99
N GLN A 561 -19.74 11.29 -42.25
CA GLN A 561 -20.33 11.41 -43.58
C GLN A 561 -20.52 12.89 -43.92
N GLU A 562 -19.76 13.39 -44.89
CA GLU A 562 -19.80 14.77 -45.35
C GLU A 562 -21.01 15.03 -46.26
N PRO A 563 -21.69 16.17 -46.09
CA PRO A 563 -22.39 16.88 -47.16
C PRO A 563 -21.53 18.08 -47.66
N PRO A 564 -21.58 18.43 -48.96
CA PRO A 564 -20.68 19.43 -49.54
C PRO A 564 -21.11 20.89 -49.27
N ASN A 565 -20.12 21.77 -49.06
CA ASN A 565 -20.32 23.22 -49.05
C ASN A 565 -20.47 23.79 -50.47
N GLN A 566 -21.51 24.60 -50.72
CA GLN A 566 -21.58 25.52 -51.86
C GLN A 566 -22.31 26.82 -51.48
N THR A 567 -21.61 27.95 -51.58
CA THR A 567 -22.15 29.32 -51.39
C THR A 567 -21.36 30.29 -52.27
N PHE A 568 -22.01 31.40 -52.69
CA PHE A 568 -21.51 32.47 -53.57
C PHE A 568 -21.43 32.07 -55.07
N ASN A 569 -21.85 32.89 -56.06
CA ASN A 569 -22.22 34.32 -56.05
C ASN A 569 -23.44 34.68 -56.93
N SER A 570 -24.12 35.76 -56.50
CA SER A 570 -24.99 36.75 -57.17
C SER A 570 -25.16 36.79 -58.70
N ILE A 571 -26.35 37.24 -59.19
CA ILE A 571 -26.57 38.54 -59.91
C ILE A 571 -28.05 38.81 -60.32
N ALA A 572 -28.54 40.02 -59.98
CA ALA A 572 -29.57 40.92 -60.57
C ALA A 572 -31.00 40.49 -61.02
N GLY A 573 -31.97 41.39 -60.74
CA GLY A 573 -33.29 41.53 -61.41
C GLY A 573 -34.49 40.92 -60.65
N SER A 574 -35.70 41.50 -60.58
CA SER A 574 -36.20 42.80 -61.06
C SER A 574 -37.45 43.27 -60.24
N TYR A 575 -37.91 44.50 -60.46
CA TYR A 575 -38.94 45.25 -59.69
C TYR A 575 -40.41 44.76 -59.88
N SER A 576 -40.64 43.46 -60.15
CA SER A 576 -41.95 42.96 -60.62
C SER A 576 -42.75 42.09 -59.65
N GLU A 577 -42.20 41.66 -58.51
CA GLU A 577 -42.89 40.69 -57.63
C GLU A 577 -43.65 41.30 -56.44
N PHE A 578 -43.35 42.55 -56.04
CA PHE A 578 -43.96 43.19 -54.86
C PHE A 578 -45.43 43.61 -55.06
N THR A 579 -45.91 43.74 -56.29
CA THR A 579 -47.25 44.27 -56.62
C THR A 579 -48.35 43.21 -56.74
N ARG A 580 -48.04 41.91 -56.58
CA ARG A 580 -49.00 40.83 -56.86
C ARG A 580 -49.91 40.45 -55.70
N ASP A 581 -49.52 40.72 -54.46
CA ASP A 581 -50.26 40.24 -53.27
C ASP A 581 -51.25 41.27 -52.67
N LEU A 582 -51.21 42.53 -53.13
CA LEU A 582 -52.15 43.58 -52.69
C LEU A 582 -53.53 43.56 -53.40
N THR A 583 -53.76 42.66 -54.36
CA THR A 583 -54.97 42.65 -55.20
C THR A 583 -55.89 41.44 -55.01
N LYS A 584 -55.62 40.55 -54.03
CA LYS A 584 -56.45 39.35 -53.74
C LYS A 584 -57.24 39.38 -52.44
N ALA A 585 -57.18 40.47 -51.66
CA ALA A 585 -57.89 40.60 -50.38
C ALA A 585 -59.22 41.40 -50.45
N SER A 586 -59.70 41.79 -51.64
CA SER A 586 -60.87 42.66 -51.81
C SER A 586 -61.87 42.14 -52.86
N LYS A 587 -62.82 41.28 -52.43
CA LYS A 587 -64.20 41.16 -52.98
C LYS A 587 -64.99 39.99 -52.33
N SER A 588 -65.69 40.26 -51.22
CA SER A 588 -66.90 39.51 -50.82
C SER A 588 -67.80 40.35 -49.91
N HIS A 589 -69.08 40.41 -50.26
CA HIS A 589 -70.20 41.20 -49.68
C HIS A 589 -71.45 40.65 -50.42
N VAL A 590 -72.65 40.38 -49.89
CA VAL A 590 -73.40 40.61 -48.62
C VAL A 590 -74.60 39.61 -48.62
N PRO A 591 -75.51 39.54 -47.60
CA PRO A 591 -75.53 40.07 -46.23
C PRO A 591 -75.52 38.87 -45.23
N SER A 592 -76.36 38.59 -44.21
CA SER A 592 -77.50 39.20 -43.45
C SER A 592 -77.74 38.31 -42.20
N GLY A 593 -78.36 38.73 -41.09
CA GLY A 593 -78.84 40.04 -40.63
C GLY A 593 -79.68 39.90 -39.34
N LEU A 594 -79.83 40.98 -38.56
CA LEU A 594 -80.62 41.13 -37.32
C LEU A 594 -80.27 40.24 -36.09
N LEU A 595 -79.94 40.88 -34.98
CA LEU A 595 -80.83 40.94 -33.80
C LEU A 595 -80.48 42.17 -32.92
N ASN A 596 -81.41 42.61 -32.08
CA ASN A 596 -81.32 43.87 -31.32
C ASN A 596 -81.05 43.59 -29.81
N SER A 597 -80.41 44.51 -29.08
CA SER A 597 -81.14 45.34 -28.10
C SER A 597 -80.28 46.40 -27.38
N THR A 598 -80.86 47.59 -27.36
CA THR A 598 -80.52 48.84 -26.67
C THR A 598 -80.62 48.73 -25.12
N VAL A 599 -79.62 49.27 -24.39
CA VAL A 599 -79.69 50.15 -23.17
C VAL A 599 -80.60 49.78 -21.98
N ASP A 600 -80.07 49.85 -20.73
CA ASP A 600 -80.50 50.89 -19.74
C ASP A 600 -79.57 51.09 -18.52
N PHE A 601 -79.80 52.20 -17.79
CA PHE A 601 -79.09 52.65 -16.58
C PHE A 601 -79.59 51.98 -15.28
N LYS A 602 -78.67 51.62 -14.38
CA LYS A 602 -78.67 52.14 -13.00
C LYS A 602 -77.32 52.00 -12.29
#